data_AF-A0A7C3NW75-F1
#
_entry.id   AF-A0A7C3NW75-F1
#
_cell.length_a   1.000
_cell.length_b   1.000
_cell.length_c   1.000
_cell.angle_alpha   90.00
_cell.angle_beta   90.00
_cell.angle_gamma   90.00
#
_symmetry.space_group_name_H-M   'P 1'
#
loop_
_entity.id
_entity.type
_entity.pdbx_description
1 polymer ?
#
loop_
_entity_poly.entity_id
_entity_poly.type
_entity_poly.pdbx_seq_one_letter_code
_entity_poly.pdbx_strand_id
1 'polypeptide(L)'
;MPKKKQRMPKASADAWSEPVNGLAGRLHVEFEDLKPGLRHAVYLELKNHSLYPLAVTNQPRVQAELFDSSGEPVITGGSGGGPEPIPQWAVIPPDAYIGFRIDMQTVDMPTRDRRMALIAVGGRTWKVGPGKYVLQIALVFERQKDGPQNQWAGELELPPVEVVVTTQMLALTDG
;
A
#
# COMPACT_ATOMS: atom_id res chain seq x y z
N MET A 1 9.94 -20.33 27.14
CA MET A 1 8.60 -20.00 26.59
C MET A 1 8.60 -20.29 25.10
N PRO A 2 7.73 -21.15 24.56
CA PRO A 2 7.67 -21.38 23.13
C PRO A 2 7.07 -20.16 22.43
N LYS A 3 7.78 -19.58 21.45
CA LYS A 3 7.23 -18.53 20.57
C LYS A 3 6.02 -19.13 19.85
N LYS A 4 4.83 -18.54 20.04
CA LYS A 4 3.66 -18.85 19.19
C LYS A 4 4.10 -18.59 17.75
N LYS A 5 4.11 -19.63 16.91
CA LYS A 5 4.22 -19.46 15.46
C LYS A 5 3.01 -18.63 15.03
N GLN A 6 3.19 -17.34 14.78
CA GLN A 6 2.18 -16.52 14.15
C GLN A 6 1.94 -17.14 12.77
N ARG A 7 0.73 -17.63 12.54
CA ARG A 7 0.30 -18.05 11.21
C ARG A 7 0.33 -16.81 10.33
N MET A 8 1.01 -16.89 9.20
CA MET A 8 0.96 -15.84 8.19
C MET A 8 -0.49 -15.46 7.91
N PRO A 9 -0.82 -14.16 7.86
CA PRO A 9 -2.08 -13.69 7.29
C PRO A 9 -2.19 -14.28 5.89
N LYS A 10 -3.29 -15.00 5.61
CA LYS A 10 -3.49 -15.60 4.29
C LYS A 10 -3.76 -14.46 3.31
N ALA A 11 -2.81 -14.18 2.42
CA ALA A 11 -3.01 -13.23 1.34
C ALA A 11 -4.20 -13.66 0.47
N SER A 12 -5.08 -12.71 0.14
CA SER A 12 -6.13 -12.89 -0.85
C SER A 12 -5.95 -11.82 -1.90
N ALA A 13 -5.43 -12.23 -3.06
CA ALA A 13 -5.35 -11.33 -4.21
C ALA A 13 -6.73 -10.69 -4.47
N ASP A 14 -6.73 -9.37 -4.59
CA ASP A 14 -7.88 -8.55 -5.01
C ASP A 14 -9.11 -8.54 -4.10
N ALA A 15 -9.03 -9.06 -2.88
CA ALA A 15 -10.16 -9.04 -1.95
C ALA A 15 -10.42 -7.65 -1.38
N TRP A 16 -11.71 -7.31 -1.27
CA TRP A 16 -12.18 -6.15 -0.53
C TRP A 16 -12.19 -6.44 0.98
N SER A 17 -11.88 -5.42 1.78
CA SER A 17 -12.14 -5.44 3.22
C SER A 17 -13.65 -5.54 3.48
N GLU A 18 -14.01 -5.92 4.70
CA GLU A 18 -15.38 -5.68 5.17
C GLU A 18 -15.67 -4.16 5.14
N PRO A 19 -16.88 -3.73 4.75
CA PRO A 19 -17.24 -2.33 4.77
C PRO A 19 -17.31 -1.78 6.20
N VAL A 20 -16.62 -0.67 6.46
CA VAL A 20 -16.72 0.10 7.70
C VAL A 20 -17.42 1.41 7.41
N ASN A 21 -18.59 1.63 8.01
CA ASN A 21 -19.42 2.82 7.78
C ASN A 21 -19.64 3.11 6.29
N GLY A 22 -19.87 2.05 5.49
CA GLY A 22 -20.14 2.15 4.06
C GLY A 22 -18.91 2.30 3.16
N LEU A 23 -17.68 2.20 3.67
CA LEU A 23 -16.47 2.21 2.86
C LEU A 23 -15.72 0.88 3.01
N ALA A 24 -15.38 0.24 1.90
CA ALA A 24 -14.49 -0.90 1.86
C ALA A 24 -13.21 -0.53 1.11
N GLY A 25 -12.09 -1.18 1.43
CA GLY A 25 -10.80 -0.93 0.78
C GLY A 25 -10.13 -2.21 0.29
N ARG A 26 -9.28 -2.09 -0.72
CA ARG A 26 -8.34 -3.14 -1.12
C ARG A 26 -7.02 -2.55 -1.61
N LEU A 27 -5.99 -3.38 -1.60
CA LEU A 27 -4.70 -3.04 -2.16
C LEU A 27 -4.51 -3.71 -3.52
N HIS A 28 -3.82 -2.99 -4.39
CA HIS A 28 -3.27 -3.52 -5.63
C HIS A 28 -1.79 -3.16 -5.71
N VAL A 29 -0.95 -4.11 -6.11
CA VAL A 29 0.51 -3.92 -6.15
C VAL A 29 1.02 -4.29 -7.53
N GLU A 30 1.70 -3.34 -8.18
CA GLU A 30 2.24 -3.53 -9.52
C GLU A 30 3.76 -3.36 -9.50
N PHE A 31 4.47 -4.16 -10.30
CA PHE A 31 5.90 -3.98 -10.48
C PHE A 31 6.15 -2.92 -11.56
N GLU A 32 6.98 -1.92 -11.23
CA GLU A 32 7.40 -0.86 -12.13
C GLU A 32 8.91 -0.91 -12.35
N ASP A 33 9.28 -0.89 -13.62
CA ASP A 33 10.65 -0.72 -14.07
C ASP A 33 10.87 0.75 -14.45
N LEU A 34 11.47 1.53 -13.53
CA LEU A 34 11.74 2.94 -13.73
C LEU A 34 13.24 3.13 -13.94
N LYS A 35 13.72 3.58 -15.10
CA LYS A 35 15.16 3.83 -15.23
C LYS A 35 15.61 4.91 -14.21
N PRO A 36 16.52 4.62 -13.25
CA PRO A 36 17.44 3.47 -13.16
C PRO A 36 17.11 2.34 -12.14
N GLY A 37 16.01 2.38 -11.41
CA GLY A 37 15.64 1.42 -10.36
C GLY A 37 14.34 0.63 -10.55
N LEU A 38 14.12 -0.31 -9.64
CA LEU A 38 12.96 -1.22 -9.67
C LEU A 38 12.11 -0.97 -8.43
N ARG A 39 10.79 -0.89 -8.58
CA ARG A 39 9.87 -0.70 -7.45
C ARG A 39 8.56 -1.43 -7.62
N HIS A 40 7.86 -1.61 -6.51
CA HIS A 40 6.46 -1.96 -6.49
C HIS A 40 5.61 -0.71 -6.20
N ALA A 41 4.79 -0.33 -7.17
CA ALA A 41 3.72 0.65 -7.00
C ALA A 41 2.64 0.06 -6.10
N VAL A 42 2.15 0.86 -5.15
CA VAL A 42 1.09 0.44 -4.22
C VAL A 42 -0.12 1.34 -4.44
N TYR A 43 -1.21 0.73 -4.87
CA TYR A 43 -2.48 1.40 -5.10
C TYR A 43 -3.47 1.01 -4.01
N LEU A 44 -4.21 2.01 -3.55
CA LEU A 44 -5.37 1.85 -2.70
C LEU A 44 -6.62 2.05 -3.55
N GLU A 45 -7.51 1.08 -3.52
CA GLU A 45 -8.86 1.24 -4.05
C GLU A 45 -9.87 1.28 -2.90
N LEU A 46 -10.85 2.19 -3.02
CA LEU A 46 -11.91 2.40 -2.05
C LEU A 46 -13.26 2.29 -2.73
N LYS A 47 -14.13 1.41 -2.23
CA LYS A 47 -15.47 1.19 -2.73
C LYS A 47 -16.52 1.72 -1.76
N ASN A 48 -17.47 2.49 -2.29
CA ASN A 48 -18.59 2.99 -1.53
C ASN A 48 -19.75 1.99 -1.54
N HIS A 49 -20.03 1.40 -0.37
CA HIS A 49 -21.18 0.54 -0.09
C HIS A 49 -22.35 1.30 0.55
N SER A 50 -22.21 2.59 0.82
CA SER A 50 -23.30 3.44 1.31
C SER A 50 -24.30 3.76 0.19
N LEU A 51 -25.52 4.09 0.60
CA LEU A 51 -26.56 4.63 -0.28
C LEU A 51 -26.31 6.11 -0.65
N TYR A 52 -25.33 6.76 -0.02
CA TYR A 52 -25.00 8.17 -0.21
C TYR A 52 -23.56 8.35 -0.73
N PRO A 53 -23.26 9.41 -1.50
CA PRO A 53 -21.89 9.72 -1.91
C PRO A 53 -20.97 9.97 -0.71
N LEU A 54 -19.78 9.37 -0.71
CA LEU A 54 -18.76 9.56 0.31
C LEU A 54 -17.59 10.35 -0.26
N ALA A 55 -17.10 11.36 0.46
CA ALA A 55 -15.85 12.04 0.10
C ALA A 55 -14.67 11.43 0.86
N VAL A 56 -13.58 11.11 0.17
CA VAL A 56 -12.35 10.58 0.77
C VAL A 56 -11.17 11.45 0.38
N THR A 57 -10.22 11.60 1.30
CA THR A 57 -8.94 12.25 1.02
C THR A 57 -7.97 11.24 0.40
N ASN A 58 -7.11 11.68 -0.51
CA ASN A 58 -6.00 10.87 -1.02
C ASN A 58 -4.82 10.78 -0.04
N GLN A 59 -4.93 11.35 1.16
CA GLN A 59 -3.92 11.34 2.21
C GLN A 59 -4.42 10.70 3.51
N PRO A 60 -4.78 9.40 3.51
CA PRO A 60 -4.93 8.68 4.76
C PRO A 60 -3.57 8.57 5.46
N ARG A 61 -3.58 8.52 6.80
CA ARG A 61 -2.41 8.05 7.53
C ARG A 61 -2.29 6.54 7.30
N VAL A 62 -1.16 6.12 6.76
CA VAL A 62 -0.92 4.73 6.38
C VAL A 62 0.04 4.07 7.38
N GLN A 63 -0.37 2.95 7.95
CA GLN A 63 0.48 2.07 8.75
C GLN A 63 0.73 0.80 7.94
N ALA A 64 2.00 0.54 7.60
CA ALA A 64 2.37 -0.59 6.76
C ALA A 64 3.37 -1.51 7.45
N GLU A 65 3.22 -2.82 7.26
CA GLU A 65 4.15 -3.85 7.70
C GLU A 65 4.38 -4.85 6.57
N LEU A 66 5.62 -5.33 6.44
CA LEU A 66 6.01 -6.30 5.43
C LEU A 66 6.56 -7.54 6.13
N PHE A 67 6.08 -8.71 5.73
CA PHE A 67 6.51 -10.00 6.27
C PHE A 67 7.16 -10.84 5.17
N ASP A 68 8.19 -11.60 5.52
CA ASP A 68 8.79 -12.58 4.62
C ASP A 68 8.00 -13.90 4.58
N SER A 69 8.48 -14.87 3.78
CA SER A 69 7.86 -16.19 3.65
C SER A 69 7.86 -17.03 4.92
N SER A 70 8.65 -16.65 5.93
CA SER A 70 8.66 -17.29 7.25
C SER A 70 7.66 -16.65 8.23
N GLY A 71 7.05 -15.53 7.83
CA GLY A 71 6.15 -14.74 8.67
C GLY A 71 6.88 -13.77 9.60
N GLU A 72 8.19 -13.58 9.41
CA GLU A 72 8.96 -12.63 10.20
C GLU A 72 8.92 -11.24 9.55
N PRO A 73 8.86 -10.16 10.35
CA PRO A 73 8.81 -8.79 9.82
C PRO A 73 10.13 -8.42 9.13
N VAL A 74 10.03 -7.88 7.92
CA VAL A 74 11.17 -7.35 7.17
C VAL A 74 11.55 -5.99 7.74
N ILE A 75 12.83 -5.85 8.12
CA ILE A 75 13.36 -4.61 8.68
C ILE A 75 13.22 -3.48 7.66
N THR A 76 12.57 -2.38 8.06
CA THR A 76 12.46 -1.17 7.24
C THR A 76 13.73 -0.34 7.32
N GLY A 77 14.11 0.27 6.20
CA GLY A 77 15.01 1.41 6.20
C GLY A 77 14.28 2.70 6.58
N GLY A 78 15.04 3.72 6.96
CA GLY A 78 14.53 5.10 6.97
C GLY A 78 14.55 5.65 5.55
N SER A 79 13.48 6.34 5.15
CA SER A 79 13.47 7.12 3.91
C SER A 79 13.35 8.60 4.23
N GLY A 80 14.18 9.43 3.59
CA GLY A 80 13.89 10.85 3.50
C GLY A 80 12.58 11.04 2.75
N GLY A 81 11.59 11.66 3.38
CA GLY A 81 10.33 12.03 2.73
C GLY A 81 10.57 13.17 1.73
N GLY A 82 9.88 13.11 0.60
CA GLY A 82 9.65 14.31 -0.22
C GLY A 82 8.66 15.26 0.46
N PRO A 83 8.39 16.44 -0.12
CA PRO A 83 7.37 17.35 0.40
C PRO A 83 6.01 16.64 0.47
N GLU A 84 5.29 16.83 1.58
CA GLU A 84 3.93 16.33 1.73
C GLU A 84 3.02 17.08 0.74
N PRO A 85 2.33 16.38 -0.18
CA PRO A 85 1.44 17.03 -1.13
C PRO A 85 0.27 17.71 -0.41
N ILE A 86 -0.46 18.57 -1.10
CA ILE A 86 -1.71 19.13 -0.57
C ILE A 86 -2.81 18.04 -0.63
N PRO A 87 -3.62 17.82 0.43
CA PRO A 87 -4.72 16.88 0.39
C PRO A 87 -5.68 17.17 -0.76
N GLN A 88 -6.06 16.13 -1.51
CA GLN A 88 -7.06 16.19 -2.56
C GLN A 88 -8.24 15.30 -2.17
N TRP A 89 -9.44 15.78 -2.51
CA TRP A 89 -10.69 15.09 -2.20
C TRP A 89 -11.28 14.47 -3.45
N ALA A 90 -11.77 13.24 -3.31
CA ALA A 90 -12.57 12.57 -4.31
C ALA A 90 -13.94 12.21 -3.72
N VAL A 91 -15.01 12.39 -4.51
CA VAL A 91 -16.34 11.92 -4.16
C VAL A 91 -16.60 10.60 -4.86
N ILE A 92 -16.93 9.57 -4.09
CA ILE A 92 -17.28 8.24 -4.57
C ILE A 92 -18.80 8.11 -4.55
N PRO A 93 -19.48 8.03 -5.72
CA PRO A 93 -20.91 7.74 -5.77
C PRO A 93 -21.28 6.39 -5.13
N PRO A 94 -22.55 6.14 -4.79
CA PRO A 94 -23.01 4.83 -4.34
C PRO A 94 -22.63 3.71 -5.32
N ASP A 95 -22.14 2.59 -4.79
CA ASP A 95 -21.66 1.40 -5.52
C ASP A 95 -20.51 1.64 -6.52
N ALA A 96 -19.91 2.83 -6.51
CA ALA A 96 -18.70 3.14 -7.26
C ALA A 96 -17.44 2.86 -6.42
N TYR A 97 -16.29 2.81 -7.10
CA TYR A 97 -14.99 2.79 -6.46
C TYR A 97 -14.03 3.79 -7.11
N ILE A 98 -12.99 4.17 -6.38
CA ILE A 98 -11.88 4.98 -6.89
C ILE A 98 -10.56 4.35 -6.45
N GLY A 99 -9.52 4.49 -7.29
CA GLY A 99 -8.15 4.08 -6.97
C GLY A 99 -7.19 5.28 -6.96
N PHE A 100 -6.24 5.29 -6.04
CA PHE A 100 -5.10 6.21 -6.04
C PHE A 100 -3.82 5.55 -5.54
N ARG A 101 -2.68 6.10 -5.95
CA ARG A 101 -1.36 5.63 -5.51
C ARG A 101 -1.06 6.12 -4.10
N ILE A 102 -0.58 5.21 -3.27
CA ILE A 102 -0.14 5.48 -1.89
C ILE A 102 1.35 5.18 -1.69
N ASP A 103 2.06 4.81 -2.77
CA ASP A 103 3.51 4.67 -2.73
C ASP A 103 4.24 6.01 -2.63
N MET A 104 5.33 6.04 -1.87
CA MET A 104 6.14 7.24 -1.70
C MET A 104 7.09 7.42 -2.89
N GLN A 105 7.24 8.66 -3.33
CA GLN A 105 8.39 9.06 -4.14
C GLN A 105 9.62 9.14 -3.21
N THR A 106 10.64 8.32 -3.46
CA THR A 106 11.85 8.26 -2.63
C THR A 106 13.10 8.54 -3.46
N VAL A 107 14.15 9.05 -2.80
CA VAL A 107 15.41 9.49 -3.43
C VAL A 107 16.52 8.42 -3.43
N ASP A 108 16.21 7.16 -3.11
CA ASP A 108 17.19 6.06 -2.99
C ASP A 108 16.63 4.73 -3.53
N MET A 109 16.18 4.77 -4.78
CA MET A 109 15.70 3.58 -5.49
C MET A 109 16.88 2.64 -5.77
N PRO A 110 16.80 1.34 -5.40
CA PRO A 110 17.84 0.39 -5.71
C PRO A 110 18.01 0.30 -7.23
N THR A 111 19.24 0.48 -7.67
CA THR A 111 19.65 0.30 -9.07
C THR A 111 19.62 -1.18 -9.46
N ARG A 112 19.42 -1.47 -10.75
CA ARG A 112 19.26 -2.85 -11.25
C ARG A 112 20.42 -3.78 -10.89
N ASP A 113 21.65 -3.27 -10.84
CA ASP A 113 22.86 -4.01 -10.43
C ASP A 113 22.77 -4.58 -9.02
N ARG A 114 21.97 -3.96 -8.14
CA ARG A 114 21.76 -4.42 -6.76
C ARG A 114 20.76 -5.58 -6.65
N ARG A 115 20.07 -5.95 -7.74
CA ARG A 115 19.06 -7.02 -7.78
C ARG A 115 18.05 -6.94 -6.63
N MET A 116 17.56 -5.73 -6.38
CA MET A 116 16.54 -5.46 -5.37
C MET A 116 15.43 -4.61 -5.97
N ALA A 117 14.20 -4.82 -5.48
CA ALA A 117 13.06 -3.96 -5.73
C ALA A 117 12.74 -3.13 -4.47
N LEU A 118 12.24 -1.92 -4.67
CA LEU A 118 11.77 -1.06 -3.60
C LEU A 118 10.26 -1.25 -3.37
N ILE A 119 9.87 -1.39 -2.11
CA ILE A 119 8.48 -1.18 -1.66
C ILE A 119 8.52 0.03 -0.72
N ALA A 120 7.74 1.07 -1.00
CA ALA A 120 7.76 2.32 -0.24
C ALA A 120 6.35 2.85 0.03
N VAL A 121 5.85 2.71 1.26
CA VAL A 121 4.48 3.07 1.63
C VAL A 121 4.38 3.38 3.12
N GLY A 122 3.56 4.37 3.50
CA GLY A 122 3.31 4.72 4.91
C GLY A 122 4.55 5.14 5.70
N GLY A 123 5.44 5.91 5.08
CA GLY A 123 6.68 6.37 5.71
C GLY A 123 7.76 5.28 5.86
N ARG A 124 7.53 4.08 5.31
CA ARG A 124 8.44 2.93 5.40
C ARG A 124 8.98 2.57 4.03
N THR A 125 10.19 2.03 4.03
CA THR A 125 10.83 1.52 2.81
C THR A 125 11.50 0.18 3.04
N TRP A 126 11.31 -0.71 2.09
CA TRP A 126 11.93 -2.03 2.06
C TRP A 126 12.64 -2.21 0.73
N LYS A 127 13.93 -2.57 0.78
CA LYS A 127 14.69 -3.04 -0.38
C LYS A 127 14.72 -4.56 -0.30
N VAL A 128 14.00 -5.22 -1.21
CA VAL A 128 13.77 -6.66 -1.17
C VAL A 128 14.38 -7.36 -2.38
N GLY A 129 14.99 -8.52 -2.14
CA GLY A 129 15.49 -9.39 -3.20
C GLY A 129 14.40 -10.32 -3.75
N PRO A 130 14.77 -11.31 -4.58
CA PRO A 130 13.85 -12.34 -5.02
C PRO A 130 13.21 -13.06 -3.83
N GLY A 131 11.88 -13.18 -3.84
CA GLY A 131 11.14 -13.77 -2.73
C GLY A 131 9.64 -13.52 -2.81
N LYS A 132 8.93 -14.13 -1.86
CA LYS A 132 7.52 -13.84 -1.58
C LYS A 132 7.42 -13.08 -0.28
N TYR A 133 6.63 -12.03 -0.29
CA TYR A 133 6.38 -11.16 0.85
C TYR A 133 4.89 -10.95 1.03
N VAL A 134 4.47 -10.62 2.24
CA VAL A 134 3.09 -10.22 2.54
C VAL A 134 3.09 -8.80 3.06
N LEU A 135 2.40 -7.91 2.35
CA LEU A 135 2.20 -6.52 2.76
C LEU A 135 0.87 -6.40 3.50
N GLN A 136 0.92 -5.85 4.70
CA GLN A 136 -0.25 -5.51 5.51
C GLN A 136 -0.34 -4.00 5.67
N ILE A 137 -1.54 -3.45 5.51
CA ILE A 137 -1.79 -2.01 5.65
C ILE A 137 -3.05 -1.78 6.48
N ALA A 138 -2.94 -0.87 7.44
CA ALA A 138 -4.07 -0.19 8.07
C ALA A 138 -4.07 1.29 7.66
N LEU A 139 -5.26 1.83 7.44
CA LEU A 139 -5.48 3.22 7.06
C LEU A 139 -6.29 3.94 8.13
N VAL A 140 -5.92 5.19 8.39
CA VAL A 140 -6.70 6.10 9.25
C VAL A 140 -7.04 7.35 8.46
N PHE A 141 -8.33 7.65 8.34
CA PHE A 141 -8.84 8.87 7.72
C PHE A 141 -9.37 9.79 8.82
N GLU A 142 -8.69 10.90 9.01
CA GLU A 142 -9.08 11.91 10.00
C GLU A 142 -10.03 12.94 9.39
N ARG A 143 -10.98 13.40 10.21
CA ARG A 143 -11.88 14.48 9.79
C ARG A 143 -11.11 15.79 9.68
N GLN A 144 -11.11 16.39 8.50
CA GLN A 144 -10.49 17.69 8.25
C GLN A 144 -11.53 18.81 8.41
N LYS A 145 -11.15 19.88 9.12
CA LYS A 145 -12.02 21.03 9.41
C LYS A 145 -12.57 21.69 8.13
N ASP A 146 -11.72 21.81 7.11
CA ASP A 146 -12.05 22.46 5.83
C ASP A 146 -12.39 21.43 4.73
N GLY A 147 -12.65 20.17 5.11
CA GLY A 147 -13.03 19.11 4.18
C GLY A 147 -14.53 19.13 3.80
N PRO A 148 -14.94 18.34 2.79
CA PRO A 148 -16.34 18.19 2.40
C PRO A 148 -17.24 17.77 3.58
N GLN A 149 -18.51 18.19 3.56
CA GLN A 149 -19.48 17.82 4.61
C GLN A 149 -19.73 16.31 4.68
N ASN A 150 -19.68 15.63 3.54
CA ASN A 150 -19.85 14.18 3.40
C ASN A 150 -18.51 13.42 3.46
N GLN A 151 -17.47 14.00 4.05
CA GLN A 151 -16.20 13.30 4.23
C GLN A 151 -16.38 12.05 5.09
N TRP A 152 -15.80 10.95 4.62
CA TRP A 152 -15.65 9.74 5.39
C TRP A 152 -14.47 9.88 6.35
N ALA A 153 -14.62 9.40 7.57
CA ALA A 153 -13.59 9.34 8.58
C ALA A 153 -13.73 8.02 9.35
N GLY A 154 -12.60 7.41 9.70
CA GLY A 154 -12.55 6.10 10.32
C GLY A 154 -11.27 5.36 10.01
N GLU A 155 -11.25 4.08 10.38
CA GLU A 155 -10.11 3.19 10.20
C GLU A 155 -10.50 2.02 9.30
N LEU A 156 -9.57 1.59 8.45
CA LEU A 156 -9.71 0.41 7.60
C LEU A 156 -8.50 -0.50 7.76
N GLU A 157 -8.75 -1.75 8.14
CA GLU A 157 -7.77 -2.83 7.98
C GLU A 157 -7.98 -3.47 6.61
N LEU A 158 -6.95 -3.42 5.77
CA LEU A 158 -7.03 -3.95 4.42
C LEU A 158 -6.65 -5.43 4.39
N PRO A 159 -7.26 -6.25 3.50
CA PRO A 159 -6.80 -7.61 3.27
C PRO A 159 -5.30 -7.62 2.90
N PRO A 160 -4.52 -8.57 3.45
CA PRO A 160 -3.10 -8.68 3.14
C PRO A 160 -2.89 -9.06 1.67
N VAL A 161 -1.87 -8.46 1.04
CA VAL A 161 -1.52 -8.72 -0.36
C VAL A 161 -0.15 -9.42 -0.47
N GLU A 162 -0.07 -10.44 -1.34
CA GLU A 162 1.20 -11.09 -1.67
C GLU A 162 1.97 -10.21 -2.66
N VAL A 163 3.23 -9.95 -2.35
CA VAL A 163 4.17 -9.27 -3.23
C VAL A 163 5.25 -10.27 -3.64
N VAL A 164 5.34 -10.55 -4.93
CA VAL A 164 6.30 -11.51 -5.48
C VAL A 164 7.39 -10.75 -6.24
N VAL A 165 8.63 -10.95 -5.82
CA VAL A 165 9.82 -10.44 -6.51
C VAL A 165 10.49 -11.64 -7.17
N THR A 166 10.59 -11.63 -8.50
CA THR A 166 11.23 -12.72 -9.25
C THR A 166 12.62 -12.32 -9.72
N THR A 167 13.49 -13.31 -9.96
CA THR A 167 14.80 -13.06 -10.56
C THR A 167 14.66 -12.44 -11.96
N GLN A 168 13.63 -12.83 -12.73
CA GLN A 168 13.35 -12.29 -14.06
C GLN A 168 13.02 -10.79 -14.01
N MET A 169 12.17 -10.38 -13.06
CA MET A 169 11.85 -8.96 -12.82
C MET A 169 13.13 -8.14 -12.55
N LEU A 170 14.07 -8.73 -11.83
CA LEU A 170 15.35 -8.08 -11.46
C LEU A 170 16.43 -8.21 -12.54
N ALA A 171 16.21 -9.03 -13.56
CA ALA A 171 17.18 -9.34 -14.62
C ALA A 171 16.87 -8.66 -15.96
N LEU A 172 15.83 -7.82 -16.04
CA LEU A 172 15.57 -6.99 -17.22
C LEU A 172 16.78 -6.07 -17.47
N THR A 173 17.69 -6.53 -18.31
CA THR A 173 18.75 -5.74 -18.94
C THR A 173 18.17 -5.14 -20.22
N ASP A 174 18.44 -3.87 -20.47
CA ASP A 174 18.01 -3.16 -21.68
C ASP A 174 18.17 -4.04 -22.94
N GLY A 175 17.06 -4.23 -23.66
CA GLY A 175 17.10 -4.45 -25.10
C GLY A 175 17.25 -3.12 -25.82
#